data_AF-A0A7C1CAW9-F1
#
_entry.id   AF-A0A7C1CAW9-F1
#
_cell.length_a   1.000
_cell.length_b   1.000
_cell.length_c   1.000
_cell.angle_alpha   90.00
_cell.angle_beta   90.00
_cell.angle_gamma   90.00
#
_symmetry.space_group_name_H-M   'P 1'
#
loop_
_entity.id
_entity.type
_entity.pdbx_description
1 polymer ?
#
loop_
_entity_poly.entity_id
_entity_poly.type
_entity_poly.pdbx_seq_one_letter_code
_entity_poly.pdbx_strand_id
1 'polypeptide(L)'
;MNYEEIKKYYSSELVKEEIADYCKGRWVAIEGGFPNNRVFLRYRRDGRPLSIGNPSDVEGLLKQFRALKPRTIYGSINVYSKLFSKLDLDDPQNIAYTSPIWILTAT
;
A
#
# COMPACT_ATOMS: atom_id res chain seq x y z
N MET A 1 -13.26 -14.57 1.95
CA MET A 1 -12.34 -14.29 3.07
C MET A 1 -13.01 -13.37 4.06
N ASN A 2 -13.11 -13.82 5.30
CA ASN A 2 -13.51 -12.97 6.43
C ASN A 2 -12.30 -12.11 6.86
N TYR A 3 -12.53 -11.11 7.72
CA TYR A 3 -11.44 -10.22 8.14
C TYR A 3 -10.43 -10.91 9.08
N GLU A 4 -10.85 -11.90 9.86
CA GLU A 4 -9.94 -12.59 10.79
C GLU A 4 -8.91 -13.45 10.03
N GLU A 5 -9.29 -14.03 8.90
CA GLU A 5 -8.36 -14.72 7.98
C GLU A 5 -7.33 -13.75 7.39
N ILE A 6 -7.78 -12.58 6.92
CA ILE A 6 -6.91 -11.50 6.43
C ILE A 6 -5.92 -11.11 7.52
N LYS A 7 -6.43 -10.80 8.71
CA LYS A 7 -5.63 -10.38 9.86
C LYS A 7 -4.60 -11.45 10.24
N LYS A 8 -4.99 -12.73 10.23
CA LYS A 8 -4.09 -13.85 10.54
C LYS A 8 -2.95 -13.99 9.51
N TYR A 9 -3.24 -13.77 8.22
CA TYR A 9 -2.19 -13.80 7.20
C TYR A 9 -1.19 -12.65 7.41
N TYR A 10 -1.69 -11.43 7.54
CA TYR A 10 -0.85 -10.24 7.71
C TYR A 10 -0.27 -10.10 9.13
N SER A 11 -0.58 -10.98 10.09
CA SER A 11 0.07 -10.98 11.41
C SER A 11 1.45 -11.64 11.39
N SER A 12 1.84 -12.29 10.29
CA SER A 12 3.20 -12.81 10.13
C SER A 12 4.23 -11.67 10.10
N GLU A 13 5.25 -11.74 10.95
CA GLU A 13 6.29 -10.73 11.04
C GLU A 13 7.02 -10.56 9.70
N LEU A 14 7.45 -11.67 9.11
CA LEU A 14 8.08 -11.70 7.78
C LEU A 14 7.22 -10.99 6.72
N VAL A 15 5.91 -11.26 6.69
CA VAL A 15 5.00 -10.62 5.71
C VAL A 15 4.95 -9.10 5.93
N LYS A 16 4.87 -8.64 7.17
CA LYS A 16 4.83 -7.20 7.47
C LYS A 16 6.16 -6.52 7.14
N GLU A 17 7.29 -7.17 7.44
CA GLU A 17 8.63 -6.68 7.12
C GLU A 17 8.80 -6.51 5.61
N GLU A 18 8.53 -7.55 4.82
CA GLU A 18 8.64 -7.51 3.35
C GLU A 18 7.74 -6.41 2.73
N ILE A 19 6.51 -6.26 3.23
CA ILE A 19 5.60 -5.21 2.77
C ILE A 19 6.14 -3.83 3.13
N ALA A 20 6.60 -3.64 4.37
CA ALA A 20 7.11 -2.35 4.83
C ALA A 20 8.38 -1.94 4.09
N ASP A 21 9.30 -2.88 3.90
CA ASP A 21 10.55 -2.64 3.18
C ASP A 21 10.30 -2.31 1.72
N TYR A 22 9.42 -3.07 1.04
CA TYR A 22 9.06 -2.75 -0.34
C TYR A 22 8.34 -1.40 -0.44
N CYS A 23 7.40 -1.10 0.45
CA CYS A 23 6.56 0.11 0.38
C CYS A 23 7.25 1.40 0.87
N LYS A 24 8.44 1.29 1.50
CA LYS A 24 9.12 2.44 2.09
C LYS A 24 9.41 3.52 1.04
N GLY A 25 8.90 4.73 1.31
CA GLY A 25 9.03 5.88 0.39
C GLY A 25 8.19 5.77 -0.89
N ARG A 26 7.31 4.77 -1.01
CA ARG A 26 6.39 4.62 -2.15
C ARG A 26 5.00 5.13 -1.79
N TRP A 27 4.27 5.54 -2.82
CA TRP A 27 2.84 5.79 -2.68
C TRP A 27 2.10 4.46 -2.63
N VAL A 28 1.37 4.25 -1.54
CA VAL A 28 0.67 2.99 -1.26
C VAL A 28 -0.78 3.05 -1.73
N ALA A 29 -1.27 1.93 -2.27
CA ALA A 29 -2.69 1.68 -2.48
C ALA A 29 -3.12 0.41 -1.74
N ILE A 30 -4.33 0.44 -1.19
CA ILE A 30 -4.97 -0.74 -0.59
C ILE A 30 -6.20 -1.08 -1.41
N GLU A 31 -6.26 -2.32 -1.85
CA GLU A 31 -7.42 -2.87 -2.53
C GLU A 31 -8.21 -3.79 -1.61
N GLY A 32 -9.53 -3.76 -1.73
CA GLY A 32 -10.41 -4.77 -1.17
C GLY A 32 -11.82 -4.64 -1.72
N GLY A 33 -12.78 -5.18 -0.97
CA GLY A 33 -14.18 -5.24 -1.36
C GLY A 33 -14.59 -6.63 -1.88
N PHE A 34 -15.64 -6.63 -2.70
CA PHE A 34 -16.20 -7.84 -3.29
C PHE A 34 -15.63 -8.05 -4.71
N PRO A 35 -15.60 -9.30 -5.23
CA PRO A 35 -15.03 -9.57 -6.55
C PRO A 35 -15.58 -8.67 -7.66
N ASN A 36 -16.86 -8.32 -7.61
CA ASN A 36 -17.53 -7.47 -8.60
C ASN A 36 -17.56 -5.98 -8.22
N ASN A 37 -16.96 -5.61 -7.09
CA ASN A 37 -16.92 -4.23 -6.60
C ASN A 37 -15.63 -4.01 -5.79
N ARG A 38 -14.51 -3.94 -6.52
CA ARG A 38 -13.18 -3.67 -5.96
C ARG A 38 -13.03 -2.17 -5.72
N VAL A 39 -12.53 -1.80 -4.56
CA VAL A 39 -12.25 -0.41 -4.20
C VAL A 39 -10.78 -0.26 -3.89
N PHE A 40 -10.17 0.79 -4.44
CA PHE A 40 -8.78 1.17 -4.21
C PHE A 40 -8.71 2.44 -3.37
N LEU A 41 -8.12 2.32 -2.18
CA LEU A 41 -7.84 3.45 -1.30
C LEU A 41 -6.37 3.85 -1.47
N ARG A 42 -6.14 5.12 -1.81
CA ARG A 42 -4.81 5.69 -2.06
C ARG A 42 -4.47 6.90 -1.19
N TYR A 43 -5.47 7.41 -0.49
CA TYR A 43 -5.36 8.61 0.34
C TYR A 43 -6.05 8.39 1.68
N ARG A 44 -5.55 9.09 2.69
CA ARG A 44 -6.22 9.25 3.98
C ARG A 44 -7.41 10.21 3.82
N ARG A 45 -8.25 10.28 4.86
CA ARG A 45 -9.41 11.19 4.89
C ARG A 45 -9.02 12.67 4.76
N ASP A 46 -7.84 13.05 5.25
CA ASP A 46 -7.28 14.40 5.14
C ASP A 46 -6.61 14.67 3.78
N GLY A 47 -6.69 13.72 2.84
CA GLY A 47 -6.16 13.86 1.48
C GLY A 47 -4.68 13.49 1.34
N ARG A 48 -3.97 13.18 2.43
CA ARG A 48 -2.56 12.76 2.35
C ARG A 48 -2.42 11.40 1.65
N PRO A 49 -1.37 11.20 0.84
CA PRO A 49 -1.06 9.90 0.26
C PRO A 49 -0.93 8.82 1.35
N LEU A 50 -1.37 7.60 1.07
CA LEU A 50 -1.04 6.48 1.94
C LEU A 50 0.43 6.10 1.77
N SER A 51 1.06 5.75 2.88
CA SER A 51 2.45 5.31 2.96
C SER A 51 2.59 4.23 4.04
N ILE A 52 3.56 3.34 3.87
CA ILE A 52 3.98 2.36 4.87
C ILE A 52 5.49 2.51 4.99
N GLY A 53 5.98 2.81 6.18
CA GLY A 53 7.41 2.96 6.46
C GLY A 53 7.94 1.94 7.47
N ASN A 54 7.06 1.23 8.18
CA ASN A 54 7.43 0.22 9.16
C ASN A 54 6.34 -0.88 9.28
N PRO A 55 6.64 -2.05 9.87
CA PRO A 55 5.68 -3.14 10.04
C PRO A 55 4.38 -2.77 10.76
N SER A 56 4.42 -1.85 11.73
CA SER A 56 3.23 -1.45 12.49
C SER A 56 2.24 -0.60 11.68
N ASP A 57 2.72 0.09 10.63
CA ASP A 57 1.85 0.81 9.69
C ASP A 57 0.95 -0.15 8.91
N VAL A 58 1.44 -1.36 8.59
CA VAL A 58 0.66 -2.41 7.91
C VAL A 58 -0.55 -2.77 8.77
N GLU A 59 -0.33 -3.07 10.05
CA GLU A 59 -1.40 -3.39 11.00
C GLU A 59 -2.38 -2.22 11.18
N GLY A 60 -1.83 -0.99 11.30
CA GLY A 60 -2.62 0.23 11.42
C GLY A 60 -3.57 0.44 10.25
N LEU A 61 -3.09 0.23 9.02
CA LEU A 61 -3.89 0.36 7.81
C LEU A 61 -4.94 -0.75 7.69
N LEU A 62 -4.59 -2.00 7.99
CA LEU A 62 -5.54 -3.12 8.00
C LEU A 62 -6.68 -2.89 8.98
N LYS A 63 -6.35 -2.40 10.19
CA LYS A 63 -7.34 -2.04 11.21
C LYS A 63 -8.20 -0.85 10.77
N GLN A 64 -7.58 0.20 10.24
CA GLN A 64 -8.26 1.40 9.75
C GLN A 64 -9.27 1.07 8.64
N PHE A 65 -8.92 0.14 7.74
CA PHE A 65 -9.74 -0.23 6.59
C PHE A 65 -10.41 -1.60 6.72
N ARG A 66 -10.62 -2.09 7.95
CA ARG A 66 -11.26 -3.39 8.25
C ARG A 66 -12.53 -3.65 7.45
N ALA A 67 -13.40 -2.64 7.32
CA ALA A 67 -14.67 -2.75 6.62
C ALA A 67 -14.51 -3.06 5.11
N LEU A 68 -13.41 -2.60 4.50
CA LEU A 68 -13.08 -2.87 3.11
C LEU A 68 -12.64 -4.33 2.90
N LYS A 69 -12.24 -5.04 3.96
CA LYS A 69 -11.58 -6.35 3.88
C LYS A 69 -10.38 -6.29 2.92
N PRO A 70 -9.29 -5.60 3.30
CA PRO A 70 -8.11 -5.43 2.46
C PRO A 70 -7.59 -6.78 1.96
N ARG A 71 -7.37 -6.88 0.65
CA ARG A 71 -6.86 -8.09 0.00
C ARG A 71 -5.44 -7.92 -0.48
N THR A 72 -5.14 -6.75 -1.05
CA THR A 72 -3.84 -6.49 -1.66
C THR A 72 -3.34 -5.10 -1.29
N ILE A 73 -2.05 -5.01 -1.00
CA ILE A 73 -1.31 -3.77 -0.79
C ILE A 73 -0.41 -3.59 -2.01
N TYR A 74 -0.43 -2.40 -2.59
CA TYR A 74 0.40 -2.02 -3.73
C TYR A 74 1.33 -0.88 -3.32
N GLY A 75 2.57 -0.92 -3.78
CA GLY A 75 3.48 0.21 -3.78
C GLY A 75 3.73 0.69 -5.21
N SER A 76 3.75 2.00 -5.42
CA SER A 76 4.10 2.60 -6.71
C SER A 76 5.49 2.19 -7.18
N ILE A 77 5.72 2.19 -8.50
CA ILE A 77 7.07 1.92 -9.06
C ILE A 77 8.09 3.01 -8.67
N ASN A 78 7.61 4.23 -8.46
CA ASN A 78 8.40 5.37 -8.00
C ASN A 78 8.58 5.32 -6.48
N VAL A 79 9.79 5.66 -6.04
CA VAL A 79 10.14 6.02 -4.67
C VAL A 79 10.33 7.54 -4.64
N TYR A 80 9.69 8.20 -3.69
CA TYR A 80 9.67 9.64 -3.57
C TYR A 80 10.51 10.11 -2.38
N SER A 81 11.16 11.26 -2.51
CA SER A 81 11.88 11.88 -1.39
C SER A 81 10.92 12.44 -0.33
N LYS A 82 9.73 12.89 -0.75
CA LYS A 82 8.67 13.43 0.11
C LYS A 82 7.31 12.83 -0.28
N LEU A 83 6.46 12.55 0.72
CA LEU A 83 5.12 11.99 0.54
C LEU A 83 4.12 12.59 1.54
N PHE A 84 4.05 13.92 1.63
CA PHE A 84 3.18 14.58 2.60
C PHE A 84 1.85 15.02 2.00
N SER A 85 1.81 15.24 0.69
CA SER A 85 0.68 15.80 -0.02
C SER A 85 0.55 15.22 -1.43
N LYS A 86 -0.56 15.55 -2.10
CA LYS A 86 -0.75 15.16 -3.50
C LYS A 86 0.24 15.87 -4.43
N LEU A 87 0.60 17.12 -4.13
CA LEU A 87 1.55 17.90 -4.92
C LEU A 87 2.93 17.24 -4.98
N ASP A 88 3.33 16.54 -3.92
CA ASP A 88 4.59 15.80 -3.91
C ASP A 88 4.60 14.63 -4.93
N LEU A 89 3.42 14.08 -5.27
CA LEU A 89 3.31 13.02 -6.28
C LEU A 89 3.37 13.56 -7.71
N ASP A 90 2.99 14.83 -7.90
CA ASP A 90 2.91 15.48 -9.21
C ASP A 90 4.25 16.11 -9.63
N ASP A 91 5.20 16.28 -8.70
CA ASP A 91 6.54 16.82 -8.95
C ASP A 91 7.51 15.72 -9.43
N PRO A 92 7.95 15.71 -10.69
CA PRO A 92 8.90 14.73 -11.19
C PRO A 92 10.29 14.82 -10.51
N GLN A 93 10.68 16.01 -10.02
CA GLN A 93 11.96 16.19 -9.33
C GLN A 93 11.97 15.54 -7.93
N ASN A 94 10.79 15.23 -7.38
CA ASN A 94 10.65 14.54 -6.10
C ASN A 94 10.78 13.01 -6.23
N ILE A 95 10.84 12.46 -7.46
CA ILE A 95 11.10 11.04 -7.68
C ILE A 95 12.59 10.76 -7.43
N ALA A 96 12.89 10.11 -6.31
CA ALA A 96 14.26 9.74 -5.94
C ALA A 96 14.78 8.57 -6.78
N TYR A 97 13.94 7.55 -6.97
CA TYR A 97 14.27 6.32 -7.69
C TYR A 97 13.03 5.77 -8.38
N THR A 98 13.23 5.03 -9.47
CA THR A 98 12.18 4.21 -10.10
C THR A 98 12.66 2.78 -10.16
N SER A 99 11.86 1.85 -9.64
CA SER A 99 12.23 0.43 -9.65
C SER A 99 12.02 -0.16 -11.04
N PRO A 100 13.03 -0.83 -11.61
CA PRO A 100 12.84 -1.63 -12.81
C PRO A 100 12.06 -2.90 -12.42
N ILE A 101 10.87 -3.08 -12.98
CA ILE A 101 9.98 -4.21 -12.69
C ILE A 101 9.65 -4.91 -14.00
N TRP A 102 9.79 -6.23 -14.03
CA TRP A 102 9.33 -7.07 -15.14
C TRP A 102 8.18 -7.94 -14.65
N ILE A 103 7.04 -7.84 -15.34
CA ILE A 103 5.88 -8.67 -15.08
C ILE A 103 5.82 -9.71 -16.19
N LEU A 104 6.14 -10.96 -15.85
CA LEU A 104 5.90 -12.09 -16.73
C LEU A 104 4.45 -12.51 -16.57
N THR A 105 3.67 -12.42 -17.64
CA THR A 105 2.28 -12.85 -17.65
C THR A 105 2.19 -14.26 -18.19
N ALA A 106 1.67 -15.20 -17.41
CA ALA A 106 1.15 -16.46 -17.94
C ALA A 106 -0.36 -16.27 -18.19
N THR A 107 -0.75 -16.21 -19.47
CA THR A 107 -2.16 -16.26 -19.91
C THR A 107 -2.56 -17.67 -20.26
#